data_AF-A0A3C0PJD9-F1
#
_entry.id   AF-A0A3C0PJD9-F1
#
_cell.length_a   1.000
_cell.length_b   1.000
_cell.length_c   1.000
_cell.angle_alpha   90.00
_cell.angle_beta   90.00
_cell.angle_gamma   90.00
#
_symmetry.space_group_name_H-M   'P 1'
#
loop_
_entity.id
_entity.type
_entity.pdbx_description
1 polymer ?
#
loop_
_entity_poly.entity_id
_entity_poly.type
_entity_poly.pdbx_seq_one_letter_code
_entity_poly.pdbx_strand_id
1 'polypeptide(L)'
;MSKNVDNTTIAVISTGDIRQEFDLFMVDRQTRDLSASTLDFYRREFEPFLRYLNSNGIFNIRDIRPSDIRAFFLEQSKKRNPGGIHSHFRVIRAFLLWWEKETEPANWSNPVKKISPPKNKLDPIPGISIEDIQKMLKVCGNNKGGQRDRLILLTLLDTGARASEFCALKAGDLDLQTGAVIIKHGKGDKPRIVYVGKKTLKELTRYLRESGATLDQPLFPNRHGQPLTRNGLV
;
A
#
# COMPACT_ATOMS: atom_id res chain seq x y z
N MET A 1 45.46 -29.67 -28.80
CA MET A 1 44.28 -28.83 -29.12
C MET A 1 43.02 -29.66 -28.90
N SER A 2 42.44 -29.60 -27.71
CA SER A 2 41.13 -30.20 -27.40
C SER A 2 40.23 -29.06 -26.94
N LYS A 3 39.23 -28.70 -27.76
CA LYS A 3 38.16 -27.80 -27.36
C LYS A 3 37.13 -28.63 -26.62
N ASN A 4 37.09 -28.49 -25.30
CA ASN A 4 35.98 -28.99 -24.51
C ASN A 4 34.78 -28.08 -24.77
N VAL A 5 33.68 -28.68 -25.21
CA VAL A 5 32.43 -28.00 -25.54
C VAL A 5 31.73 -27.68 -24.21
N ASP A 6 31.57 -26.39 -23.92
CA ASP A 6 30.77 -25.91 -22.81
C ASP A 6 29.31 -26.32 -23.03
N ASN A 7 28.83 -27.17 -22.13
CA ASN A 7 27.46 -27.65 -22.10
C ASN A 7 26.56 -26.58 -21.48
N THR A 8 26.36 -25.47 -22.19
CA THR A 8 25.41 -24.42 -21.80
C THR A 8 24.01 -24.96 -22.02
N THR A 9 23.35 -25.37 -20.94
CA THR A 9 21.92 -25.66 -20.90
C THR A 9 21.16 -24.43 -21.36
N ILE A 10 20.73 -24.41 -22.62
CA ILE A 10 19.79 -23.43 -23.15
C ILE A 10 18.46 -23.71 -22.44
N ALA A 11 18.13 -22.92 -21.42
CA ALA A 11 16.79 -22.90 -20.86
C ALA A 11 15.85 -22.46 -22.00
N VAL A 12 15.10 -23.42 -22.55
CA VAL A 12 14.03 -23.14 -23.50
C VAL A 12 13.08 -22.20 -22.77
N ILE A 13 13.07 -20.93 -23.18
CA ILE A 13 12.12 -19.93 -22.69
C ILE A 13 10.74 -20.41 -23.14
N SER A 14 10.04 -21.12 -22.27
CA SER A 14 8.69 -21.59 -22.54
C SER A 14 7.77 -20.38 -22.55
N THR A 15 7.31 -19.97 -23.73
CA THR A 15 6.27 -18.95 -23.87
C THR A 15 5.10 -19.25 -22.94
N GLY A 16 4.69 -18.26 -22.15
CA GLY A 16 3.60 -18.41 -21.18
C GLY A 16 4.00 -18.93 -19.79
N ASP A 17 5.29 -19.05 -19.46
CA ASP A 17 5.72 -19.31 -18.07
C ASP A 17 5.18 -18.22 -17.12
N ILE A 18 4.42 -18.62 -16.09
CA ILE A 18 3.66 -17.66 -15.26
C ILE A 18 4.58 -16.68 -14.52
N ARG A 19 5.77 -17.10 -14.08
CA ARG A 19 6.71 -16.23 -13.37
C ARG A 19 7.25 -15.16 -14.32
N GLN A 20 7.71 -15.57 -15.50
CA GLN A 20 8.22 -14.65 -16.52
C GLN A 20 7.16 -13.67 -16.99
N GLU A 21 5.95 -14.15 -17.28
CA GLU A 21 4.83 -13.30 -17.68
C GLU A 21 4.45 -12.31 -16.56
N PHE A 22 4.51 -12.74 -15.30
CA PHE A 22 4.28 -11.81 -14.18
C PHE A 22 5.40 -10.78 -14.03
N ASP A 23 6.65 -11.12 -14.33
CA ASP A 23 7.74 -10.15 -14.31
C ASP A 23 7.57 -9.11 -15.42
N LEU A 24 7.12 -9.50 -16.62
CA LEU A 24 6.73 -8.57 -17.69
C LEU A 24 5.54 -7.67 -17.29
N PHE A 25 4.54 -8.25 -16.62
CA PHE A 25 3.44 -7.48 -16.03
C PHE A 25 3.97 -6.42 -15.06
N MET A 26 4.93 -6.77 -14.21
CA MET A 26 5.53 -5.83 -13.26
C MET A 26 6.31 -4.73 -13.95
N VAL A 27 7.00 -5.02 -15.07
CA VAL A 27 7.67 -4.01 -15.89
C VAL A 27 6.64 -3.02 -16.46
N ASP A 28 5.54 -3.49 -17.06
CA ASP A 28 4.48 -2.58 -17.52
C ASP A 28 3.88 -1.75 -16.37
N ARG A 29 3.71 -2.34 -15.18
CA ARG A 29 3.23 -1.57 -14.01
C ARG A 29 4.22 -0.49 -13.58
N GLN A 30 5.52 -0.73 -13.74
CA GLN A 30 6.56 0.25 -13.45
C GLN A 30 6.59 1.39 -14.47
N THR A 31 6.41 1.11 -15.76
CA THR A 31 6.41 2.14 -16.83
C THR A 31 5.20 3.06 -16.76
N ARG A 32 4.17 2.71 -15.97
CA ARG A 32 2.99 3.55 -15.69
C ARG A 32 3.12 4.40 -14.42
N ASP A 33 4.34 4.56 -13.90
CA ASP A 33 4.65 5.36 -12.72
C ASP A 33 3.79 5.01 -11.48
N LEU A 34 3.46 3.73 -11.31
CA LEU A 34 2.78 3.29 -10.09
C LEU A 34 3.72 3.39 -8.89
N SER A 35 3.17 3.78 -7.73
CA SER A 35 3.93 3.91 -6.49
C SER A 35 4.62 2.59 -6.10
N ALA A 36 5.78 2.68 -5.43
CA ALA A 36 6.50 1.51 -4.90
C ALA A 36 5.58 0.61 -4.05
N SER A 37 4.73 1.21 -3.21
CA SER A 37 3.74 0.49 -2.40
C SER A 37 2.70 -0.29 -3.22
N THR A 38 2.36 0.20 -4.42
CA THR A 38 1.46 -0.48 -5.34
C THR A 38 2.15 -1.66 -6.02
N LEU A 39 3.42 -1.51 -6.41
CA LEU A 39 4.23 -2.59 -6.97
C LEU A 39 4.44 -3.71 -5.94
N ASP A 40 4.76 -3.35 -4.69
CA ASP A 40 4.89 -4.31 -3.60
C ASP A 40 3.57 -5.01 -3.26
N PHE A 41 2.44 -4.29 -3.38
CA PHE A 41 1.12 -4.90 -3.28
C PHE A 41 0.92 -5.97 -4.37
N TYR A 42 1.24 -5.67 -5.64
CA TYR A 42 1.13 -6.67 -6.71
C TYR A 42 1.99 -7.91 -6.42
N ARG A 43 3.28 -7.73 -6.09
CA ARG A 43 4.18 -8.86 -5.78
C ARG A 43 3.66 -9.69 -4.61
N ARG A 44 3.39 -9.03 -3.48
CA ARG A 44 2.98 -9.71 -2.24
C ARG A 44 1.68 -10.50 -2.40
N GLU A 45 0.69 -9.94 -3.11
CA GLU A 45 -0.59 -10.63 -3.27
C GLU A 45 -0.58 -11.65 -4.43
N PHE A 46 0.33 -11.57 -5.41
CA PHE A 46 0.44 -12.59 -6.46
C PHE A 46 1.24 -13.82 -6.02
N GLU A 47 2.28 -13.62 -5.22
CA GLU A 47 3.24 -14.64 -4.85
C GLU A 47 2.60 -15.90 -4.20
N PRO A 48 1.59 -15.80 -3.31
CA PRO A 48 0.87 -16.99 -2.83
C PRO A 48 0.12 -17.76 -3.93
N PHE A 49 -0.40 -17.07 -4.94
CA PHE A 49 -1.07 -17.70 -6.07
C PHE A 49 -0.08 -18.44 -6.97
N LEU A 50 1.08 -17.83 -7.24
CA LEU A 50 2.16 -18.48 -7.99
C LEU A 50 2.62 -19.78 -7.29
N ARG A 51 2.84 -19.75 -5.98
CA ARG A 51 3.17 -20.97 -5.22
C ARG A 51 2.10 -22.05 -5.31
N TYR A 52 0.83 -21.64 -5.22
CA TYR A 52 -0.30 -22.57 -5.37
C TYR A 52 -0.30 -23.23 -6.76
N LEU A 53 -0.13 -22.46 -7.84
CA LEU A 53 -0.10 -23.00 -9.20
C LEU A 53 1.07 -23.98 -9.38
N ASN A 54 2.27 -23.61 -8.93
CA ASN A 54 3.45 -24.46 -9.00
C ASN A 54 3.26 -25.78 -8.21
N SER A 55 2.67 -25.74 -7.02
CA SER A 55 2.40 -26.96 -6.24
C SER A 55 1.37 -27.88 -6.88
N ASN A 56 0.54 -27.37 -7.79
CA ASN A 56 -0.43 -28.14 -8.56
C ASN A 56 0.08 -28.48 -9.97
N GLY A 57 1.37 -28.25 -10.26
CA GLY A 57 1.97 -28.56 -11.56
C GLY A 57 1.54 -27.64 -12.70
N ILE A 58 0.99 -26.45 -12.40
CA ILE A 58 0.54 -25.46 -13.37
C ILE A 58 1.64 -24.40 -13.51
N PHE A 59 2.41 -24.48 -14.60
CA PHE A 59 3.53 -23.56 -14.86
C PHE A 59 3.25 -22.61 -16.03
N ASN A 60 2.31 -22.97 -16.92
CA ASN A 60 1.93 -22.14 -18.06
C ASN A 60 0.62 -21.39 -17.78
N ILE A 61 0.59 -20.10 -18.12
CA ILE A 61 -0.59 -19.24 -17.97
C ILE A 61 -1.81 -19.75 -18.75
N ARG A 62 -1.58 -20.43 -19.87
CA ARG A 62 -2.65 -21.01 -20.70
C ARG A 62 -3.35 -22.19 -20.01
N ASP A 63 -2.67 -22.85 -19.08
CA ASP A 63 -3.17 -24.01 -18.34
C ASP A 63 -4.03 -23.61 -17.13
N ILE A 64 -4.03 -22.33 -16.74
CA ILE A 64 -4.84 -21.84 -15.62
C ILE A 64 -6.33 -21.96 -15.97
N ARG A 65 -7.07 -22.71 -15.15
CA ARG A 65 -8.52 -22.90 -15.27
C ARG A 65 -9.27 -22.08 -14.24
N PRO A 66 -10.55 -21.77 -14.47
CA PRO A 66 -11.40 -21.15 -13.46
C PRO A 66 -11.49 -21.96 -12.15
N SER A 67 -11.38 -23.30 -12.23
CA SER A 67 -11.34 -24.18 -11.04
C SER A 67 -10.15 -23.89 -10.14
N ASP A 68 -8.98 -23.61 -10.72
CA ASP A 68 -7.74 -23.41 -9.97
C ASP A 68 -7.80 -22.10 -9.17
N ILE A 69 -8.34 -21.05 -9.79
CA ILE A 69 -8.56 -19.76 -9.13
C ILE A 69 -9.57 -19.90 -7.97
N ARG A 70 -10.67 -20.66 -8.17
CA ARG A 70 -11.67 -20.89 -7.12
C ARG A 70 -11.11 -21.72 -5.97
N ALA A 71 -10.37 -22.78 -6.28
CA ALA A 71 -9.73 -23.65 -5.29
C ALA A 71 -8.67 -22.87 -4.49
N PHE A 72 -7.88 -22.03 -5.14
CA PHE A 72 -6.96 -21.11 -4.46
C PHE A 72 -7.70 -20.18 -3.49
N PHE A 73 -8.78 -19.52 -3.91
CA PHE A 73 -9.55 -18.66 -2.99
C PHE A 73 -10.18 -19.42 -1.83
N LEU A 74 -10.62 -20.67 -2.05
CA LEU A 74 -11.11 -21.54 -0.98
C LEU A 74 -9.99 -21.94 0.00
N GLU A 75 -8.76 -22.12 -0.46
CA GLU A 75 -7.62 -22.36 0.43
C GLU A 75 -7.27 -21.09 1.24
N GLN A 76 -7.23 -19.93 0.58
CA GLN A 76 -6.87 -18.67 1.24
C GLN A 76 -7.95 -18.20 2.22
N SER A 77 -9.22 -18.56 2.03
CA SER A 77 -10.29 -18.21 2.97
C SER A 77 -10.13 -18.83 4.35
N LYS A 78 -9.34 -19.91 4.46
CA LYS A 78 -8.97 -20.52 5.75
C LYS A 78 -7.92 -19.71 6.51
N LYS A 79 -7.20 -18.81 5.83
CA LYS A 79 -6.03 -18.08 6.36
C LYS A 79 -6.23 -16.56 6.39
N ARG A 80 -7.18 -16.03 5.62
CA ARG A 80 -7.36 -14.58 5.41
C ARG A 80 -8.83 -14.19 5.52
N ASN A 81 -9.07 -12.97 5.98
CA ASN A 81 -10.39 -12.35 5.94
C ASN A 81 -10.84 -12.05 4.49
N PRO A 82 -12.13 -11.75 4.24
CA PRO A 82 -12.63 -11.45 2.90
C PRO A 82 -11.85 -10.34 2.17
N GLY A 83 -11.47 -9.28 2.88
CA GLY A 83 -10.62 -8.20 2.36
C GLY A 83 -9.29 -8.69 1.76
N GLY A 84 -8.63 -9.63 2.45
CA GLY A 84 -7.41 -10.28 1.99
C GLY A 84 -7.62 -11.16 0.76
N ILE A 85 -8.72 -11.92 0.70
CA ILE A 85 -9.05 -12.73 -0.49
C ILE A 85 -9.31 -11.84 -1.70
N HIS A 86 -10.05 -10.74 -1.52
CA HIS A 86 -10.32 -9.78 -2.58
C HIS A 86 -9.05 -9.06 -3.04
N SER A 87 -8.05 -8.90 -2.17
CA SER A 87 -6.73 -8.36 -2.55
C SER A 87 -6.02 -9.29 -3.56
N HIS A 88 -6.02 -10.61 -3.31
CA HIS A 88 -5.55 -11.58 -4.29
C HIS A 88 -6.34 -11.51 -5.60
N PHE A 89 -7.68 -11.49 -5.52
CA PHE A 89 -8.53 -11.40 -6.70
C PHE A 89 -8.21 -10.19 -7.58
N ARG A 90 -8.01 -9.01 -6.98
CA ARG A 90 -7.65 -7.79 -7.72
C ARG A 90 -6.36 -7.95 -8.49
N VAL A 91 -5.34 -8.58 -7.89
CA VAL A 91 -4.04 -8.79 -8.53
C VAL A 91 -4.12 -9.85 -9.63
N ILE A 92 -4.70 -11.02 -9.35
CA ILE A 92 -4.88 -12.10 -10.33
C ILE A 92 -5.67 -11.60 -11.53
N ARG A 93 -6.76 -10.86 -11.30
CA ARG A 93 -7.57 -10.25 -12.36
C ARG A 93 -6.78 -9.25 -13.19
N ALA A 94 -6.02 -8.35 -12.54
CA ALA A 94 -5.22 -7.37 -13.26
C ALA A 94 -4.14 -8.03 -14.13
N PHE A 95 -3.48 -9.05 -13.60
CA PHE A 95 -2.46 -9.82 -14.31
C PHE A 95 -3.04 -10.54 -15.54
N LEU A 96 -4.08 -11.35 -15.35
CA LEU A 96 -4.64 -12.15 -16.44
C LEU A 96 -5.32 -11.31 -17.51
N LEU A 97 -5.97 -10.20 -17.15
CA LEU A 97 -6.54 -9.27 -18.13
C LEU A 97 -5.46 -8.51 -18.90
N TRP A 98 -4.35 -8.17 -18.24
CA TRP A 98 -3.21 -7.56 -18.93
C TRP A 98 -2.60 -8.54 -19.92
N TRP A 99 -2.32 -9.78 -19.51
CA TRP A 99 -1.70 -10.78 -20.39
C TRP A 99 -2.57 -11.10 -21.61
N GLU A 100 -3.89 -11.23 -21.42
CA GLU A 100 -4.85 -11.40 -22.53
C GLU A 100 -4.78 -10.26 -23.55
N LYS A 101 -4.63 -9.02 -23.07
CA LYS A 101 -4.51 -7.84 -23.93
C LYS A 101 -3.15 -7.77 -24.62
N GLU A 102 -2.08 -8.12 -23.92
CA GLU A 102 -0.71 -7.99 -24.41
C GLU A 102 -0.37 -9.04 -25.48
N THR A 103 -0.87 -10.27 -25.31
CA THR A 103 -0.47 -11.42 -26.14
C THR A 103 -1.50 -11.84 -27.17
N GLU A 104 -2.74 -11.33 -27.06
CA GLU A 104 -3.88 -11.68 -27.93
C GLU A 104 -3.95 -13.18 -28.27
N PRO A 105 -3.99 -14.06 -27.26
CA PRO A 105 -3.71 -15.47 -27.45
C PRO A 105 -4.81 -16.17 -28.25
N ALA A 106 -4.44 -16.77 -29.38
CA ALA A 106 -5.37 -17.57 -30.19
C ALA A 106 -5.92 -18.78 -29.40
N ASN A 107 -7.21 -19.08 -29.61
CA ASN A 107 -7.91 -20.24 -29.04
C ASN A 107 -7.83 -20.34 -27.50
N TRP A 108 -7.73 -19.22 -26.81
CA TRP A 108 -7.70 -19.17 -25.36
C TRP A 108 -8.76 -18.19 -24.84
N SER A 109 -9.35 -18.51 -23.69
CA SER A 109 -10.32 -17.65 -23.02
C SER A 109 -9.86 -17.41 -21.60
N ASN A 110 -9.79 -16.14 -21.22
CA ASN A 110 -9.27 -15.75 -19.93
C ASN A 110 -10.09 -16.33 -18.77
N PRO A 111 -9.50 -17.18 -17.91
CA PRO A 111 -10.23 -17.89 -16.87
C PRO A 111 -10.87 -16.93 -15.86
N VAL A 112 -10.28 -15.73 -15.64
CA VAL A 112 -10.78 -14.76 -14.67
C VAL A 112 -12.12 -14.14 -15.07
N LYS A 113 -12.49 -14.17 -16.35
CA LYS A 113 -13.79 -13.69 -16.83
C LYS A 113 -14.96 -14.50 -16.26
N LYS A 114 -14.72 -15.75 -15.86
CA LYS A 114 -15.71 -16.65 -15.23
C LYS A 114 -15.66 -16.63 -13.69
N ILE A 115 -14.87 -15.73 -13.10
CA ILE A 115 -14.68 -15.62 -11.65
C ILE A 115 -15.43 -14.40 -11.13
N SER A 116 -16.41 -14.64 -10.27
CA SER A 116 -17.07 -13.57 -9.52
C SER A 116 -16.13 -13.02 -8.44
N PRO A 117 -16.11 -11.69 -8.22
CA PRO A 117 -15.37 -11.12 -7.11
C PRO A 117 -15.78 -11.78 -5.77
N PRO A 118 -14.84 -12.11 -4.88
CA PRO A 118 -15.16 -12.55 -3.54
C PRO A 118 -16.06 -11.53 -2.85
N LYS A 119 -17.15 -11.99 -2.21
CA LYS A 119 -18.07 -11.10 -1.49
C LYS A 119 -17.35 -10.51 -0.28
N ASN A 120 -17.10 -9.21 -0.35
CA ASN A 120 -16.63 -8.44 0.79
C ASN A 120 -17.80 -7.60 1.31
N LYS A 121 -18.48 -8.10 2.34
CA LYS A 121 -19.28 -7.21 3.19
C LYS A 121 -18.29 -6.46 4.06
N LEU A 122 -17.91 -5.26 3.64
CA LEU A 122 -17.19 -4.34 4.50
C LEU A 122 -18.26 -3.61 5.30
N ASP A 123 -18.47 -4.05 6.53
CA ASP A 123 -19.21 -3.22 7.48
C ASP A 123 -18.39 -1.94 7.69
N PRO A 124 -19.04 -0.76 7.73
CA PRO A 124 -18.35 0.48 8.07
C PRO A 124 -17.65 0.29 9.41
N ILE A 125 -16.35 0.60 9.45
CA ILE A 125 -15.66 0.67 10.74
C ILE A 125 -16.30 1.86 11.48
N PRO A 126 -16.87 1.65 12.68
CA PRO A 126 -17.46 2.75 13.43
C PRO A 126 -16.40 3.80 13.70
N GLY A 127 -16.79 5.07 13.61
CA GLY A 127 -15.92 6.17 14.00
C GLY A 127 -15.58 6.11 15.49
N ILE A 128 -14.54 6.84 15.89
CA ILE A 128 -14.21 7.02 17.30
C ILE A 128 -15.19 8.00 17.95
N SER A 129 -15.63 7.70 19.18
CA SER A 129 -16.51 8.59 19.95
C SER A 129 -15.77 9.83 20.44
N ILE A 130 -16.50 10.92 20.71
CA ILE A 130 -15.90 12.14 21.28
C ILE A 130 -15.32 11.83 22.67
N GLU A 131 -16.00 10.97 23.44
CA GLU A 131 -15.58 10.53 24.76
C GLU A 131 -14.25 9.78 24.70
N ASP A 132 -14.05 8.91 23.72
CA ASP A 132 -12.80 8.18 23.57
C ASP A 132 -11.67 9.08 23.07
N ILE A 133 -11.94 10.03 22.17
CA ILE A 133 -10.98 11.09 21.82
C ILE A 133 -10.55 11.84 23.09
N GLN A 134 -11.49 12.24 23.94
CA GLN A 134 -11.18 12.95 25.18
C GLN A 134 -10.32 12.11 26.14
N LYS A 135 -10.60 10.81 26.26
CA LYS A 135 -9.76 9.88 27.05
C LYS A 135 -8.35 9.78 26.48
N MET A 136 -8.21 9.63 25.16
CA MET A 136 -6.90 9.57 24.49
C MET A 136 -6.09 10.86 24.72
N LEU A 137 -6.73 12.03 24.60
CA LEU A 137 -6.07 13.30 24.87
C LEU A 137 -5.66 13.47 26.35
N LYS A 138 -6.43 12.90 27.28
CA LYS A 138 -6.15 12.96 28.73
C LYS A 138 -4.94 12.13 29.16
N VAL A 139 -4.67 11.00 28.49
CA VAL A 139 -3.55 10.13 28.84
C VAL A 139 -2.21 10.61 28.28
N CYS A 140 -2.21 11.57 27.34
CA CYS A 140 -1.01 12.22 26.88
C CYS A 140 -0.31 12.95 28.04
N GLY A 141 0.92 12.52 28.37
CA GLY A 141 1.67 13.10 29.48
C GLY A 141 2.10 14.56 29.25
N ASN A 142 2.51 15.24 30.33
CA ASN A 142 2.96 16.64 30.27
C ASN A 142 4.42 16.80 29.82
N ASN A 143 5.16 15.70 29.63
CA ASN A 143 6.53 15.73 29.12
C ASN A 143 6.57 16.02 27.60
N LYS A 144 7.76 16.24 27.04
CA LYS A 144 7.93 16.55 25.61
C LYS A 144 7.27 15.51 24.67
N GLY A 145 7.36 14.22 25.03
CA GLY A 145 6.76 13.14 24.26
C GLY A 145 5.23 13.20 24.27
N GLY A 146 4.63 13.32 25.45
CA GLY A 146 3.17 13.41 25.59
C GLY A 146 2.58 14.67 24.96
N GLN A 147 3.28 15.81 25.02
CA GLN A 147 2.88 17.02 24.30
C GLN A 147 2.90 16.81 22.77
N ARG A 148 3.93 16.14 22.25
CA ARG A 148 4.02 15.78 20.83
C ARG A 148 2.87 14.84 20.43
N ASP A 149 2.64 13.79 21.21
CA ASP A 149 1.60 12.79 20.90
C ASP A 149 0.20 13.42 20.97
N ARG A 150 -0.01 14.34 21.91
CA ARG A 150 -1.23 15.16 21.99
C ARG A 150 -1.44 15.98 20.71
N LEU A 151 -0.39 16.64 20.22
CA LEU A 151 -0.43 17.42 18.99
C LEU A 151 -0.65 16.56 17.75
N ILE A 152 -0.09 15.35 17.72
CA ILE A 152 -0.35 14.36 16.67
C ILE A 152 -1.85 14.05 16.61
N LEU A 153 -2.48 13.73 17.74
CA LEU A 153 -3.91 13.43 17.81
C LEU A 153 -4.78 14.61 17.34
N LEU A 154 -4.50 15.82 17.83
CA LEU A 154 -5.24 17.02 17.43
C LEU A 154 -5.11 17.31 15.93
N THR A 155 -3.88 17.21 15.40
CA THR A 155 -3.62 17.50 13.99
C THR A 155 -4.28 16.46 13.09
N LEU A 156 -4.25 15.17 13.47
CA LEU A 156 -4.98 14.12 12.74
C LEU A 156 -6.50 14.35 12.77
N LEU A 157 -7.05 14.77 13.92
CA LEU A 157 -8.48 15.05 14.09
C LEU A 157 -8.93 16.23 13.21
N ASP A 158 -8.15 17.31 13.16
CA ASP A 158 -8.49 18.50 12.38
C ASP A 158 -8.35 18.26 10.86
N THR A 159 -7.28 17.57 10.46
CA THR A 159 -6.91 17.47 9.03
C THR A 159 -7.51 16.26 8.33
N GLY A 160 -7.82 15.19 9.06
CA GLY A 160 -8.20 13.90 8.47
C GLY A 160 -7.12 13.31 7.55
N ALA A 161 -5.85 13.69 7.72
CA ALA A 161 -4.76 13.20 6.89
C ALA A 161 -4.58 11.68 7.06
N ARG A 162 -4.27 10.96 5.97
CA ARG A 162 -3.95 9.53 6.07
C ARG A 162 -2.62 9.37 6.79
N ALA A 163 -2.46 8.27 7.52
CA ALA A 163 -1.26 8.01 8.32
C ALA A 163 0.06 8.23 7.54
N SER A 164 0.16 7.77 6.29
CA SER A 164 1.36 7.96 5.46
C SER A 164 1.56 9.40 5.02
N GLU A 165 0.48 10.12 4.71
CA GLU A 165 0.53 11.55 4.33
C GLU A 165 0.96 12.38 5.54
N PHE A 166 0.39 12.10 6.71
CA PHE A 166 0.71 12.75 7.97
C PHE A 166 2.17 12.55 8.38
N CYS A 167 2.67 11.32 8.28
CA CYS A 167 4.07 10.98 8.59
C CYS A 167 5.08 11.71 7.68
N ALA A 168 4.65 12.08 6.46
CA ALA A 168 5.50 12.76 5.49
C ALA A 168 5.49 14.30 5.63
N LEU A 169 4.65 14.86 6.51
CA LEU A 169 4.57 16.31 6.72
C LEU A 169 5.89 16.85 7.24
N LYS A 170 6.33 17.95 6.63
CA LYS A 170 7.43 18.78 7.11
C LYS A 170 6.91 20.02 7.83
N ALA A 171 7.74 20.65 8.64
CA ALA A 171 7.38 21.89 9.33
C ALA A 171 6.97 23.01 8.36
N GLY A 172 7.62 23.09 7.19
CA GLY A 172 7.29 24.06 6.15
C GLY A 172 6.01 23.76 5.35
N ASP A 173 5.38 22.60 5.56
CA ASP A 173 4.09 22.29 4.95
C ASP A 173 2.91 22.91 5.71
N LEU A 174 3.15 23.44 6.92
CA LEU A 174 2.18 24.13 7.76
C LEU A 174 2.42 25.65 7.72
N ASP A 175 1.41 26.40 7.31
CA ASP A 175 1.36 27.85 7.45
C ASP A 175 0.91 28.21 8.87
N LEU A 176 1.82 28.81 9.66
CA LEU A 176 1.58 29.18 11.05
C LEU A 176 0.65 30.39 11.22
N GLN A 177 0.37 31.15 10.16
CA GLN A 177 -0.55 32.28 10.19
C GLN A 177 -1.98 31.82 9.90
N THR A 178 -2.16 31.01 8.85
CA THR A 178 -3.49 30.61 8.38
C THR A 178 -3.95 29.26 8.93
N GLY A 179 -3.03 28.41 9.37
CA GLY A 179 -3.30 27.02 9.74
C GLY A 179 -3.50 26.10 8.53
N ALA A 180 -3.17 26.55 7.32
CA ALA A 180 -3.20 25.71 6.13
C ALA A 180 -2.07 24.67 6.19
N VAL A 181 -2.39 23.42 5.83
CA VAL A 181 -1.46 22.31 5.73
C VAL A 181 -1.50 21.74 4.33
N ILE A 182 -0.34 21.71 3.66
CA ILE A 182 -0.22 21.20 2.29
C ILE A 182 0.09 19.71 2.31
N ILE A 183 -0.87 18.88 1.88
CA ILE A 183 -0.62 17.47 1.59
C ILE A 183 -0.12 17.36 0.15
N LYS A 184 1.19 17.16 -0.02
CA LYS A 184 1.84 17.11 -1.35
C LYS A 184 1.46 15.87 -2.16
N HIS A 185 1.55 14.69 -1.55
CA HIS A 185 1.34 13.40 -2.22
C HIS A 185 0.12 12.68 -1.65
N GLY A 186 -1.06 13.01 -2.17
CA GLY A 186 -2.30 12.33 -1.80
C GLY A 186 -2.51 11.00 -2.51
N LYS A 187 -3.69 10.38 -2.29
CA LYS A 187 -4.11 9.20 -3.06
C LYS A 187 -4.16 9.54 -4.56
N GLY A 188 -3.46 8.75 -5.38
CA GLY A 188 -3.34 9.00 -6.82
C GLY A 188 -2.44 10.21 -7.15
N ASP A 189 -1.53 10.54 -6.24
CA ASP A 189 -0.58 11.66 -6.33
C ASP A 189 -1.25 13.03 -6.51
N LYS A 190 -2.43 13.20 -5.92
CA LYS A 190 -3.18 14.46 -5.98
C LYS A 190 -2.90 15.31 -4.73
N PRO A 191 -2.33 16.52 -4.87
CA PRO A 191 -2.13 17.41 -3.75
C PRO A 191 -3.44 18.00 -3.27
N ARG A 192 -3.49 18.40 -1.99
CA ARG A 192 -4.62 19.16 -1.42
C ARG A 192 -4.19 19.99 -0.22
N ILE A 193 -4.98 21.02 0.08
CA ILE A 193 -4.84 21.80 1.31
C ILE A 193 -5.90 21.31 2.30
N VAL A 194 -5.47 21.09 3.54
CA VAL A 194 -6.31 20.84 4.71
C VAL A 194 -5.98 21.88 5.77
N TYR A 195 -6.72 21.94 6.87
CA TYR A 195 -6.55 22.98 7.88
C TYR A 195 -6.46 22.39 9.28
N VAL A 196 -5.68 23.05 10.14
CA VAL A 196 -5.71 22.82 11.59
C VAL A 196 -6.57 23.89 12.27
N GLY A 197 -7.26 23.51 13.35
CA GLY A 197 -8.06 24.44 14.14
C GLY A 197 -7.20 25.42 14.91
N LYS A 198 -7.76 26.59 15.28
CA LYS A 198 -7.04 27.67 15.99
C LYS A 198 -6.32 27.21 17.27
N LYS A 199 -6.94 26.28 18.02
CA LYS A 199 -6.34 25.72 19.26
C LYS A 199 -5.10 24.89 18.93
N THR A 200 -5.22 23.98 17.97
CA THR A 200 -4.12 23.14 17.48
C THR A 200 -3.00 23.99 16.90
N LEU A 201 -3.33 24.99 16.07
CA LEU A 201 -2.36 25.93 15.51
C LEU A 201 -1.54 26.65 16.59
N LYS A 202 -2.20 27.16 17.63
CA LYS A 202 -1.52 27.83 18.75
C LYS A 202 -0.52 26.90 19.43
N GLU A 203 -0.88 25.64 19.66
CA GLU A 203 0.00 24.67 20.30
C GLU A 203 1.13 24.19 19.37
N LEU A 204 0.86 24.01 18.07
CA LEU A 204 1.86 23.70 17.05
C LEU A 204 2.90 24.81 16.91
N THR A 205 2.47 26.08 16.89
CA THR A 205 3.38 27.23 16.83
C THR A 205 4.32 27.26 18.03
N ARG A 206 3.80 26.97 19.24
CA ARG A 206 4.63 26.85 20.45
C ARG A 206 5.63 25.70 20.32
N TYR A 207 5.15 24.51 19.92
CA TYR A 207 5.96 23.31 19.77
C TYR A 207 7.09 23.47 18.74
N LEU A 208 6.82 24.07 17.58
CA LEU A 208 7.83 24.31 16.55
C LEU A 208 8.88 25.34 16.99
N ARG A 209 8.44 26.37 17.73
CA ARG A 209 9.36 27.35 18.32
C ARG A 209 10.28 26.73 19.37
N GLU A 210 9.74 25.90 20.25
CA GLU A 210 10.50 25.23 21.32
C GLU A 210 11.46 24.15 20.78
N SER A 211 11.09 23.50 19.68
CA SER A 211 11.95 22.50 19.01
C SER A 211 13.02 23.12 18.11
N GLY A 212 12.85 24.36 17.66
CA GLY A 212 13.77 25.01 16.73
C GLY A 212 13.78 24.34 15.35
N ALA A 213 12.69 23.67 14.97
CA ALA A 213 12.63 22.90 13.74
C ALA A 213 12.75 23.80 12.49
N THR A 214 13.60 23.41 11.56
CA THR A 214 13.72 24.03 10.24
C THR A 214 12.58 23.57 9.33
N LEU A 215 12.29 24.34 8.27
CA LEU A 215 11.17 24.07 7.35
C LEU A 215 11.23 22.68 6.69
N ASP A 216 12.43 22.14 6.48
CA ASP A 216 12.64 20.84 5.84
C ASP A 216 12.57 19.65 6.77
N GLN A 217 12.58 19.89 8.08
CA GLN A 217 12.49 18.83 9.07
C GLN A 217 11.07 18.30 9.20
N PRO A 218 10.90 17.03 9.62
CA PRO A 218 9.58 16.45 9.87
C PRO A 218 8.80 17.31 10.87
N LEU A 219 7.51 17.53 10.60
CA LEU A 219 6.62 18.23 11.54
C LEU A 219 6.60 17.51 12.89
N PHE A 220 6.61 16.18 12.86
CA PHE A 220 6.73 15.33 14.04
C PHE A 220 7.87 14.32 13.83
N PRO A 221 9.06 14.55 14.38
CA PRO A 221 10.16 13.62 14.30
C PRO A 221 10.01 12.46 15.30
N ASN A 222 10.58 11.31 14.93
CA ASN A 222 10.83 10.22 15.86
C ASN A 222 12.01 10.56 16.80
N ARG A 223 12.36 9.65 17.72
CA ARG A 223 13.47 9.84 18.69
C ARG A 223 14.85 10.03 18.05
N HIS A 224 15.00 9.74 16.76
CA HIS A 224 16.23 9.88 15.98
C HIS A 224 16.19 11.10 15.04
N GLY A 225 15.17 11.96 15.13
CA GLY A 225 15.04 13.14 14.26
C GLY A 225 14.50 12.85 12.85
N GLN A 226 14.14 11.61 12.55
CA GLN A 226 13.62 11.19 11.25
C GLN A 226 12.08 11.25 11.22
N PRO A 227 11.44 11.24 10.03
CA PRO A 227 9.99 11.13 9.93
C PRO A 227 9.43 9.96 10.75
N LEU A 228 8.27 10.16 11.36
CA LEU A 228 7.50 9.05 11.93
C LEU A 228 7.16 8.05 10.82
N THR A 229 7.07 6.78 11.19
CA THR A 229 6.50 5.76 10.29
C THR A 229 5.06 5.51 10.68
N ARG A 230 4.27 4.88 9.80
CA ARG A 230 2.90 4.49 10.11
C ARG A 230 2.80 3.66 11.40
N ASN A 231 3.77 2.76 11.62
CA ASN A 231 3.80 1.93 12.83
C ASN A 231 4.34 2.69 14.04
N GLY A 232 5.02 3.83 13.84
CA GLY A 232 5.46 4.71 14.92
C GLY A 232 4.39 5.70 15.40
N LEU A 233 3.20 5.71 14.78
CA LEU A 233 2.01 6.41 15.30
C LEU A 233 1.24 5.58 16.34
N VAL A 234 1.58 4.29 16.50
CA VAL A 234 0.87 3.31 17.34
C VAL A 234 1.73 2.89 18.51
#